data_AF-A0A173XKE9-F1
#
_entry.id   AF-A0A173XKE9-F1
#
_cell.length_a   1.000
_cell.length_b   1.000
_cell.length_c   1.000
_cell.angle_alpha   90.00
_cell.angle_beta   90.00
_cell.angle_gamma   90.00
#
_symmetry.space_group_name_H-M   'P 1'
#
loop_
_entity.id
_entity.type
_entity.pdbx_description
1 polymer ?
#
loop_
_entity_poly.entity_id
_entity_poly.type
_entity_poly.pdbx_seq_one_letter_code
_entity_poly.pdbx_strand_id
1 'polypeptide(L)'
;MKTKATSRIFKQTFAWILAVMMVFSIFPATQVNAATKPKLSKTKITMTVGQSKKLKVKGISKKRAKRIKWKSSKKKVVTVTKTGKLKARKAGKATITAKVGKKKLKCKVVVKRKHKKTRKKKESNSSSKKMWLSKTSVTLQAGSGVDLVLHNAKNVVKWSSSNNKVAWADRATSSSKNLGTIQAVSKGTAVITAKVDGKTFKCHVKVIADDYHASEATEAKIKQALKIVNNSMSTQEKVLKLTIWTCDHLKRVYGEYWSYEPENTVNCILKGKATRYGYNDFLDELLSSAGIKTMYVNESYGGARLKVSIDGKWYNLDVYRMDPSTQDSSGHGLWSYSMPFFLFSDAEAYKYHSQYYSKPSKEFEKYNPPATSTRFDFLSMIISKGKEDNPVDFEVNPEYFMQAYTEDCAGNQYNPWVTGTWRNY
;
A
#
# COMPACT_ATOMS: atom_id res chain seq x y z
N MET A 1 -31.66 65.21 60.72
CA MET A 1 -31.28 63.87 61.20
C MET A 1 -31.05 62.93 60.02
N LYS A 2 -29.81 62.78 59.54
CA LYS A 2 -29.47 61.65 58.65
C LYS A 2 -29.22 60.44 59.55
N THR A 3 -30.13 59.47 59.50
CA THR A 3 -30.25 58.36 60.45
C THR A 3 -29.04 57.41 60.36
N LYS A 4 -28.59 56.89 61.51
CA LYS A 4 -27.48 55.93 61.67
C LYS A 4 -27.52 54.75 60.68
N ALA A 5 -28.69 54.41 60.13
CA ALA A 5 -28.88 53.39 59.11
C ALA A 5 -28.15 53.69 57.78
N THR A 6 -28.14 54.95 57.31
CA THR A 6 -27.48 55.32 56.05
C THR A 6 -25.95 55.22 56.13
N SER A 7 -25.36 55.54 57.28
CA SER A 7 -23.92 55.37 57.55
C SER A 7 -23.51 53.89 57.58
N ARG A 8 -24.36 53.01 58.14
CA ARG A 8 -24.06 51.57 58.27
C ARG A 8 -24.09 50.86 56.91
N ILE A 9 -25.06 51.19 56.07
CA ILE A 9 -25.18 50.67 54.70
C ILE A 9 -24.01 51.16 53.84
N PHE A 10 -23.62 52.43 53.96
CA PHE A 10 -22.48 52.98 53.20
C PHE A 10 -21.14 52.35 53.60
N LYS A 11 -20.95 52.01 54.89
CA LYS A 11 -19.74 51.30 55.35
C LYS A 11 -19.72 49.84 54.91
N GLN A 12 -20.87 49.15 54.89
CA GLN A 12 -20.96 47.77 54.40
C GLN A 12 -20.77 47.69 52.89
N THR A 13 -21.35 48.59 52.10
CA THR A 13 -21.16 48.62 50.65
C THR A 13 -19.72 49.00 50.27
N PHE A 14 -19.11 49.93 51.00
CA PHE A 14 -17.69 50.28 50.80
C PHE A 14 -16.74 49.14 51.16
N ALA A 15 -17.02 48.40 52.23
CA ALA A 15 -16.24 47.21 52.61
C ALA A 15 -16.36 46.07 51.59
N TRP A 16 -17.57 45.84 51.04
CA TRP A 16 -17.77 44.86 49.98
C TRP A 16 -17.09 45.25 48.65
N ILE A 17 -17.06 46.54 48.30
CA ILE A 17 -16.34 47.03 47.12
C ILE A 17 -14.82 46.84 47.29
N LEU A 18 -14.28 47.13 48.47
CA LEU A 18 -12.86 46.89 48.79
C LEU A 18 -12.50 45.40 48.79
N ALA A 19 -13.36 44.54 49.34
CA ALA A 19 -13.17 43.09 49.33
C ALA A 19 -13.20 42.53 47.90
N VAL A 20 -14.12 42.99 47.06
CA VAL A 20 -14.19 42.59 45.63
C VAL A 20 -12.98 43.10 44.85
N MET A 21 -12.46 44.30 45.15
CA MET A 21 -11.23 44.82 44.53
C MET A 21 -9.98 44.02 44.94
N MET A 22 -9.90 43.49 46.17
CA MET A 22 -8.78 42.63 46.59
C MET A 22 -8.83 41.22 45.98
N VAL A 23 -10.00 40.70 45.60
CA VAL A 23 -10.11 39.41 44.91
C VAL A 23 -9.67 39.53 43.44
N PHE A 24 -9.77 40.72 42.83
CA PHE A 24 -9.29 41.00 41.47
C PHE A 24 -7.78 41.27 41.36
N SER A 25 -7.05 41.46 42.46
CA SER A 25 -5.60 41.69 42.45
C SER A 25 -4.75 40.42 42.48
N ILE A 26 -5.37 39.24 42.53
CA ILE A 26 -4.71 37.93 42.38
C ILE A 26 -5.05 37.33 41.01
N PHE A 27 -4.78 38.09 39.93
CA PHE A 27 -4.54 37.42 38.66
C PHE A 27 -3.17 36.75 38.75
N PRO A 28 -3.04 35.43 38.48
CA PRO A 28 -1.72 34.84 38.34
C PRO A 28 -0.98 35.68 37.31
N ALA A 29 0.17 36.22 37.70
CA ALA A 29 1.05 36.93 36.80
C ALA A 29 1.18 36.08 35.54
N THR A 30 0.54 36.52 34.44
CA THR A 30 0.52 35.73 33.21
C THR A 30 1.97 35.44 32.92
N GLN A 31 2.35 34.16 32.92
CA GLN A 31 3.73 33.79 32.68
C GLN A 31 4.15 34.42 31.37
N VAL A 32 4.97 35.47 31.46
CA VAL A 32 5.53 36.12 30.29
C VAL A 32 6.57 35.13 29.80
N ASN A 33 6.12 34.14 29.02
CA ASN A 33 6.99 33.20 28.34
C ASN A 33 8.08 34.04 27.69
N ALA A 34 9.30 33.98 28.25
CA ALA A 34 10.41 34.80 27.84
C ALA A 34 10.51 34.66 26.32
N ALA A 35 10.22 35.76 25.60
CA ALA A 35 10.02 35.69 24.17
C ALA A 35 11.29 35.13 23.53
N THR A 36 11.24 33.85 23.16
CA THR A 36 12.39 33.14 22.60
C THR A 36 12.92 33.97 21.46
N LYS A 37 14.21 34.33 21.51
CA LYS A 37 14.78 35.27 20.54
C LYS A 37 14.52 34.73 19.12
N PRO A 38 13.91 35.52 18.21
CA PRO A 38 13.59 35.05 16.87
C PRO A 38 14.84 34.52 16.17
N LYS A 39 14.82 33.28 15.68
CA LYS A 39 15.96 32.65 15.01
C LYS A 39 15.56 32.03 13.68
N LEU A 40 16.44 32.08 12.69
CA LEU A 40 16.20 31.40 11.41
C LEU A 40 16.42 29.90 11.55
N SER A 41 15.67 29.11 10.78
CA SER A 41 15.86 27.66 10.72
C SER A 41 17.24 27.26 10.17
N LYS A 42 17.82 28.10 9.29
CA LYS A 42 19.19 27.97 8.78
C LYS A 42 19.78 29.36 8.48
N THR A 43 21.07 29.55 8.76
CA THR A 43 21.82 30.78 8.46
C THR A 43 22.60 30.70 7.14
N LYS A 44 22.81 29.49 6.59
CA LYS A 44 23.41 29.23 5.27
C LYS A 44 22.61 28.18 4.51
N ILE A 45 22.39 28.38 3.21
CA ILE A 45 21.67 27.44 2.33
C ILE A 45 22.38 27.35 0.97
N THR A 46 22.65 26.13 0.50
CA THR A 46 23.10 25.88 -0.88
C THR A 46 21.94 25.32 -1.71
N MET A 47 21.76 25.83 -2.93
CA MET A 47 20.71 25.43 -3.88
C MET A 47 21.27 25.37 -5.30
N THR A 48 20.66 24.57 -6.18
CA THR A 48 20.93 24.60 -7.63
C THR A 48 19.86 25.46 -8.33
N VAL A 49 20.20 26.14 -9.42
CA VAL A 49 19.24 26.91 -10.23
C VAL A 49 18.00 26.05 -10.55
N GLY A 50 16.81 26.57 -10.25
CA GLY A 50 15.51 25.89 -10.39
C GLY A 50 14.96 25.29 -9.09
N GLN A 51 15.81 25.00 -8.09
CA GLN A 51 15.36 24.41 -6.82
C GLN A 51 14.55 25.41 -5.97
N SER A 52 13.67 24.86 -5.11
CA SER A 52 12.94 25.62 -4.09
C SER A 52 13.18 25.05 -2.69
N LYS A 53 13.28 25.92 -1.67
CA LYS A 53 13.44 25.53 -0.25
C LYS A 53 12.64 26.45 0.66
N LYS A 54 12.22 25.98 1.84
CA LYS A 54 11.52 26.80 2.84
C LYS A 54 12.47 27.28 3.93
N LEU A 55 12.50 28.58 4.19
CA LEU A 55 13.22 29.19 5.31
C LEU A 55 12.20 29.64 6.35
N LYS A 56 12.30 29.11 7.58
CA LYS A 56 11.36 29.39 8.69
C LYS A 56 12.03 30.29 9.74
N VAL A 57 11.23 31.08 10.45
CA VAL A 57 11.64 31.79 11.67
C VAL A 57 11.03 31.06 12.86
N LYS A 58 11.87 30.62 13.81
CA LYS A 58 11.49 29.97 15.07
C LYS A 58 11.50 31.00 16.22
N GLY A 59 10.84 30.69 17.33
CA GLY A 59 10.78 31.57 18.52
C GLY A 59 9.80 32.75 18.36
N ILE A 60 8.76 32.60 17.54
CA ILE A 60 7.72 33.62 17.38
C ILE A 60 6.33 32.96 17.29
N SER A 61 5.30 33.66 17.75
CA SER A 61 3.92 33.17 17.65
C SER A 61 3.42 33.09 16.21
N LYS A 62 2.42 32.24 15.95
CA LYS A 62 1.78 32.08 14.61
C LYS A 62 1.29 33.43 14.04
N LYS A 63 0.73 34.30 14.89
CA LYS A 63 0.29 35.67 14.51
C LYS A 63 1.46 36.55 14.05
N ARG A 64 2.61 36.50 14.75
CA ARG A 64 3.83 37.23 14.35
C ARG A 64 4.48 36.64 13.10
N ALA A 65 4.38 35.33 12.88
CA ALA A 65 4.93 34.68 11.69
C ALA A 65 4.29 35.16 10.38
N LYS A 66 2.98 35.47 10.39
CA LYS A 66 2.26 36.06 9.24
C LYS A 66 2.71 37.49 8.90
N ARG A 67 3.33 38.20 9.85
CA ARG A 67 3.80 39.60 9.70
C ARG A 67 5.26 39.74 9.28
N ILE A 68 5.96 38.64 9.02
CA ILE A 68 7.38 38.69 8.64
C ILE A 68 7.54 39.30 7.25
N LYS A 69 8.37 40.34 7.14
CA LYS A 69 8.74 40.92 5.84
C LYS A 69 10.04 40.26 5.35
N TRP A 70 9.93 39.53 4.24
CA TRP A 70 11.08 38.87 3.60
C TRP A 70 11.64 39.74 2.47
N LYS A 71 12.97 39.85 2.41
CA LYS A 71 13.69 40.55 1.33
C LYS A 71 14.86 39.70 0.85
N SER A 72 15.07 39.64 -0.47
CA SER A 72 16.30 39.13 -1.06
C SER A 72 17.18 40.30 -1.48
N SER A 73 18.49 40.23 -1.19
CA SER A 73 19.46 41.22 -1.67
C SER A 73 19.68 41.15 -3.18
N LYS A 74 19.46 39.98 -3.80
CA LYS A 74 19.59 39.76 -5.25
C LYS A 74 18.43 38.92 -5.77
N LYS A 75 17.30 39.56 -6.06
CA LYS A 75 16.07 38.88 -6.57
C LYS A 75 16.32 38.09 -7.87
N LYS A 76 17.25 38.55 -8.73
CA LYS A 76 17.67 37.81 -9.94
C LYS A 76 18.39 36.48 -9.64
N VAL A 77 18.98 36.32 -8.45
CA VAL A 77 19.71 35.12 -8.00
C VAL A 77 18.79 34.19 -7.20
N VAL A 78 18.09 34.72 -6.19
CA VAL A 78 17.10 33.99 -5.38
C VAL A 78 15.93 34.90 -5.06
N THR A 79 14.70 34.44 -5.28
CA THR A 79 13.48 35.09 -4.78
C THR A 79 12.96 34.43 -3.53
N VAL A 80 12.28 35.19 -2.67
CA VAL A 80 11.61 34.72 -1.45
C VAL A 80 10.16 35.21 -1.45
N THR A 81 9.21 34.31 -1.15
CA THR A 81 7.78 34.66 -1.03
C THR A 81 7.47 35.25 0.35
N LYS A 82 6.26 35.83 0.52
CA LYS A 82 5.76 36.34 1.82
C LYS A 82 5.78 35.27 2.92
N THR A 83 5.68 33.98 2.56
CA THR A 83 5.71 32.87 3.51
C THR A 83 7.11 32.29 3.74
N GLY A 84 8.17 32.83 3.12
CA GLY A 84 9.55 32.32 3.28
C GLY A 84 9.93 31.16 2.35
N LYS A 85 9.21 30.93 1.24
CA LYS A 85 9.61 29.95 0.21
C LYS A 85 10.64 30.61 -0.72
N LEU A 86 11.83 30.03 -0.79
CA LEU A 86 12.94 30.44 -1.65
C LEU A 86 12.85 29.73 -3.00
N LYS A 87 13.09 30.45 -4.10
CA LYS A 87 13.24 29.90 -5.45
C LYS A 87 14.56 30.38 -6.06
N ALA A 88 15.45 29.44 -6.41
CA ALA A 88 16.75 29.74 -7.01
C ALA A 88 16.60 30.02 -8.51
N ARG A 89 17.05 31.20 -8.97
CA ARG A 89 16.83 31.70 -10.34
C ARG A 89 18.10 31.78 -11.17
N LYS A 90 19.20 32.26 -10.60
CA LYS A 90 20.50 32.41 -11.27
C LYS A 90 21.60 32.01 -10.30
N ALA A 91 22.69 31.45 -10.82
CA ALA A 91 23.85 31.14 -9.99
C ALA A 91 24.47 32.42 -9.40
N GLY A 92 24.96 32.31 -8.17
CA GLY A 92 25.52 33.43 -7.42
C GLY A 92 25.20 33.36 -5.93
N LYS A 93 25.71 34.33 -5.17
CA LYS A 93 25.46 34.46 -3.73
C LYS A 93 24.43 35.57 -3.48
N ALA A 94 23.43 35.29 -2.66
CA ALA A 94 22.40 36.24 -2.25
C ALA A 94 22.15 36.12 -0.74
N THR A 95 21.72 37.20 -0.10
CA THR A 95 21.34 37.21 1.32
C THR A 95 19.84 37.39 1.43
N ILE A 96 19.18 36.48 2.13
CA ILE A 96 17.76 36.58 2.46
C ILE A 96 17.64 37.19 3.86
N THR A 97 16.88 38.27 3.97
CA THR A 97 16.61 38.97 5.23
C THR A 97 15.15 38.76 5.63
N ALA A 98 14.92 38.24 6.84
CA ALA A 98 13.62 38.21 7.49
C ALA A 98 13.54 39.34 8.51
N LYS A 99 12.62 40.30 8.33
CA LYS A 99 12.36 41.37 9.28
C LYS A 99 11.18 40.98 10.18
N VAL A 100 11.46 40.82 11.47
CA VAL A 100 10.50 40.49 12.52
C VAL A 100 10.41 41.69 13.45
N GLY A 101 9.40 42.56 13.24
CA GLY A 101 9.35 43.86 13.93
C GLY A 101 10.59 44.71 13.62
N LYS A 102 11.33 45.10 14.66
CA LYS A 102 12.60 45.86 14.53
C LYS A 102 13.81 44.97 14.21
N LYS A 103 13.75 43.65 14.45
CA LYS A 103 14.90 42.72 14.26
C LYS A 103 15.03 42.25 12.80
N LYS A 104 16.27 42.15 12.32
CA LYS A 104 16.61 41.63 10.98
C LYS A 104 17.45 40.36 11.12
N LEU A 105 16.95 39.24 10.62
CA LEU A 105 17.69 37.97 10.57
C LEU A 105 18.18 37.71 9.14
N LYS A 106 19.43 37.28 8.97
CA LYS A 106 20.06 37.10 7.65
C LYS A 106 20.43 35.64 7.38
N CYS A 107 20.14 35.16 6.17
CA CYS A 107 20.55 33.84 5.66
C CYS A 107 21.37 34.01 4.39
N LYS A 108 22.59 33.45 4.33
CA LYS A 108 23.43 33.44 3.13
C LYS A 108 23.01 32.27 2.23
N VAL A 109 22.61 32.57 0.99
CA VAL A 109 22.21 31.57 0.01
C VAL A 109 23.22 31.53 -1.14
N VAL A 110 23.75 30.34 -1.42
CA VAL A 110 24.64 30.09 -2.56
C VAL A 110 23.88 29.27 -3.60
N VAL A 111 23.67 29.85 -4.77
CA VAL A 111 23.06 29.16 -5.91
C VAL A 111 24.15 28.68 -6.84
N LYS A 112 24.27 27.37 -7.00
CA LYS A 112 25.15 26.73 -7.98
C LYS A 112 24.45 26.70 -9.34
N ARG A 113 25.23 26.83 -10.42
CA ARG A 113 24.72 26.67 -11.79
C ARG A 113 24.12 25.26 -11.91
N LYS A 114 22.94 25.14 -12.52
CA LYS A 114 22.50 23.85 -13.06
C LYS A 114 23.49 23.56 -14.19
N HIS A 115 24.30 22.51 -14.06
CA HIS A 115 25.22 22.14 -15.14
C HIS A 115 24.38 21.76 -16.37
N LYS A 116 24.30 22.68 -17.34
CA LYS A 116 23.91 22.36 -18.70
C LYS A 116 25.11 21.56 -19.26
N LYS A 117 24.92 20.28 -19.56
CA LYS A 117 25.89 19.56 -20.39
C LYS A 117 25.84 20.19 -21.78
N THR A 118 26.72 21.14 -22.05
CA THR A 118 27.00 21.65 -23.39
C THR A 118 28.49 21.62 -23.66
N ARG A 119 28.79 21.15 -24.86
CA ARG A 119 30.07 20.76 -25.45
C ARG A 119 31.18 21.79 -25.22
N LYS A 120 32.36 21.32 -24.76
CA LYS A 120 33.62 21.99 -25.10
C LYS A 120 34.02 21.53 -26.51
N LYS A 121 34.22 22.49 -27.41
CA LYS A 121 35.04 22.34 -28.62
C LYS A 121 36.45 22.00 -28.10
N LYS A 122 36.95 20.82 -28.42
CA LYS A 122 38.35 20.39 -28.25
C LYS A 122 38.72 19.74 -29.58
N GLU A 123 39.94 19.98 -30.05
CA GLU A 123 40.38 19.69 -31.40
C GLU A 123 40.03 18.27 -31.87
N SER A 124 39.88 18.18 -33.20
CA SER A 124 39.91 16.96 -33.98
C SER A 124 40.99 16.00 -33.49
N ASN A 125 40.57 15.00 -32.73
CA ASN A 125 41.17 13.69 -32.77
C ASN A 125 40.04 12.68 -32.64
N SER A 126 39.80 11.97 -33.73
CA SER A 126 38.83 10.88 -33.88
C SER A 126 39.21 9.72 -32.96
N SER A 127 38.94 9.88 -31.67
CA SER A 127 38.90 8.79 -30.70
C SER A 127 37.43 8.56 -30.37
N SER A 128 36.89 7.45 -30.85
CA SER A 128 35.54 7.00 -30.53
C SER A 128 35.34 7.04 -29.01
N LYS A 129 34.50 7.95 -28.51
CA LYS A 129 34.16 8.00 -27.08
C LYS A 129 33.72 6.61 -26.64
N LYS A 130 34.45 6.04 -25.67
CA LYS A 130 34.14 4.75 -25.06
C LYS A 130 32.66 4.72 -24.62
N MET A 131 31.97 3.61 -24.87
CA MET A 131 30.62 3.39 -24.36
C MET A 131 30.67 2.90 -22.91
N TRP A 132 29.66 3.27 -22.10
CA TRP A 132 29.55 2.80 -20.70
C TRP A 132 28.10 2.83 -20.21
N LEU A 133 27.76 1.91 -19.30
CA LEU A 133 26.46 1.87 -18.62
C LEU A 133 26.38 2.93 -17.51
N SER A 134 25.19 3.48 -17.29
CA SER A 134 24.91 4.42 -16.19
C SER A 134 25.18 3.83 -14.80
N LYS A 135 25.00 2.51 -14.65
CA LYS A 135 25.31 1.72 -13.44
C LYS A 135 25.80 0.32 -13.85
N THR A 136 26.72 -0.24 -13.10
CA THR A 136 27.22 -1.63 -13.26
C THR A 136 26.71 -2.56 -12.15
N SER A 137 26.09 -2.02 -11.12
CA SER A 137 25.38 -2.76 -10.07
C SER A 137 24.26 -1.91 -9.48
N VAL A 138 23.17 -2.57 -9.05
CA VAL A 138 22.05 -1.95 -8.34
C VAL A 138 21.38 -2.97 -7.42
N THR A 139 20.94 -2.51 -6.24
CA THR A 139 20.04 -3.25 -5.36
C THR A 139 18.64 -2.64 -5.47
N LEU A 140 17.62 -3.46 -5.71
CA LEU A 140 16.22 -3.06 -5.89
C LEU A 140 15.31 -3.86 -4.95
N GLN A 141 14.22 -3.27 -4.47
CA GLN A 141 13.12 -4.03 -3.85
C GLN A 141 12.26 -4.68 -4.95
N ALA A 142 11.70 -5.85 -4.69
CA ALA A 142 10.70 -6.46 -5.60
C ALA A 142 9.57 -5.46 -5.89
N GLY A 143 9.07 -5.44 -7.14
CA GLY A 143 8.08 -4.48 -7.61
C GLY A 143 8.61 -3.07 -7.94
N SER A 144 9.87 -2.77 -7.62
CA SER A 144 10.50 -1.48 -7.97
C SER A 144 11.22 -1.52 -9.32
N GLY A 145 11.42 -0.35 -9.93
CA GLY A 145 12.07 -0.21 -11.22
C GLY A 145 13.24 0.77 -11.23
N VAL A 146 14.13 0.60 -12.20
CA VAL A 146 15.23 1.53 -12.47
C VAL A 146 15.50 1.61 -13.96
N ASP A 147 15.91 2.79 -14.39
CA ASP A 147 16.37 3.02 -15.74
C ASP A 147 17.89 2.88 -15.86
N LEU A 148 18.35 2.12 -16.85
CA LEU A 148 19.74 2.03 -17.27
C LEU A 148 19.93 2.68 -18.64
N VAL A 149 21.02 3.42 -18.79
CA VAL A 149 21.36 4.11 -20.04
C VAL A 149 22.73 3.66 -20.50
N LEU A 150 22.84 3.22 -21.76
CA LEU A 150 24.13 2.99 -22.39
C LEU A 150 24.59 4.28 -23.10
N HIS A 151 25.59 4.94 -22.53
CA HIS A 151 26.11 6.19 -23.06
C HIS A 151 26.95 5.99 -24.32
N ASN A 152 26.85 6.95 -25.25
CA ASN A 152 27.55 7.00 -26.54
C ASN A 152 27.20 5.89 -27.54
N ALA A 153 26.20 5.05 -27.26
CA ALA A 153 25.65 4.16 -28.27
C ALA A 153 24.97 4.97 -29.39
N LYS A 154 25.36 4.69 -30.64
CA LYS A 154 24.76 5.31 -31.83
C LYS A 154 23.61 4.46 -32.36
N ASN A 155 23.69 3.14 -32.23
CA ASN A 155 22.67 2.21 -32.67
C ASN A 155 21.74 1.81 -31.51
N VAL A 156 20.63 1.17 -31.86
CA VAL A 156 19.62 0.71 -30.90
C VAL A 156 20.25 -0.32 -29.98
N VAL A 157 20.10 -0.11 -28.68
CA VAL A 157 20.62 -1.02 -27.65
C VAL A 157 19.59 -2.11 -27.39
N LYS A 158 20.02 -3.37 -27.50
CA LYS A 158 19.21 -4.54 -27.13
C LYS A 158 19.44 -4.85 -25.66
N TRP A 159 18.35 -4.90 -24.89
CA TRP A 159 18.37 -5.22 -23.46
C TRP A 159 17.89 -6.65 -23.23
N SER A 160 18.51 -7.34 -22.27
CA SER A 160 18.07 -8.66 -21.83
C SER A 160 18.43 -8.90 -20.36
N SER A 161 17.83 -9.92 -19.75
CA SER A 161 18.17 -10.38 -18.40
C SER A 161 18.61 -11.85 -18.42
N SER A 162 19.51 -12.22 -17.52
CA SER A 162 19.82 -13.62 -17.26
C SER A 162 18.70 -14.38 -16.55
N ASN A 163 17.79 -13.69 -15.87
CA ASN A 163 16.64 -14.29 -15.18
C ASN A 163 15.47 -13.30 -15.09
N ASN A 164 14.52 -13.40 -16.03
CA ASN A 164 13.32 -12.56 -16.06
C ASN A 164 12.38 -12.78 -14.87
N LYS A 165 12.49 -13.90 -14.14
CA LYS A 165 11.71 -14.12 -12.90
C LYS A 165 12.25 -13.31 -11.72
N VAL A 166 13.51 -12.86 -11.77
CA VAL A 166 14.14 -12.02 -10.73
C VAL A 166 14.09 -10.55 -11.13
N ALA A 167 14.54 -10.22 -12.35
CA ALA A 167 14.41 -8.88 -12.90
C ALA A 167 14.34 -8.96 -14.42
N TRP A 168 13.36 -8.30 -15.04
CA TRP A 168 13.29 -8.20 -16.51
C TRP A 168 13.76 -6.82 -16.96
N ALA A 169 14.23 -6.75 -18.20
CA ALA A 169 14.65 -5.51 -18.83
C ALA A 169 14.07 -5.41 -20.23
N ASP A 170 13.52 -4.25 -20.56
CA ASP A 170 13.03 -3.94 -21.90
C ASP A 170 13.51 -2.55 -22.33
N ARG A 171 13.47 -2.28 -23.63
CA ARG A 171 13.74 -0.96 -24.19
C ARG A 171 12.60 -0.01 -23.82
N ALA A 172 12.92 1.15 -23.26
CA ALA A 172 11.91 2.17 -23.01
C ALA A 172 11.29 2.65 -24.33
N THR A 173 9.97 2.60 -24.44
CA THR A 173 9.21 2.87 -25.67
C THR A 173 9.15 4.35 -26.05
N SER A 174 9.52 5.28 -25.16
CA SER A 174 9.08 6.67 -25.27
C SER A 174 10.16 7.78 -25.29
N SER A 175 11.46 7.53 -25.12
CA SER A 175 12.38 8.69 -25.00
C SER A 175 13.88 8.54 -25.29
N SER A 176 14.43 7.36 -25.57
CA SER A 176 15.84 7.26 -26.04
C SER A 176 16.18 5.86 -26.53
N LYS A 177 16.79 5.74 -27.72
CA LYS A 177 17.29 4.47 -28.30
C LYS A 177 18.30 3.70 -27.42
N ASN A 178 18.80 4.34 -26.35
CA ASN A 178 19.82 3.81 -25.46
C ASN A 178 19.33 3.55 -24.03
N LEU A 179 18.02 3.72 -23.78
CA LEU A 179 17.40 3.57 -22.46
C LEU A 179 16.77 2.18 -22.33
N GLY A 180 17.13 1.47 -21.25
CA GLY A 180 16.48 0.24 -20.82
C GLY A 180 15.76 0.48 -19.50
N THR A 181 14.52 0.02 -19.41
CA THR A 181 13.73 0.01 -18.17
C THR A 181 13.84 -1.38 -17.56
N ILE A 182 14.31 -1.43 -16.32
CA ILE A 182 14.51 -2.65 -15.56
C ILE A 182 13.46 -2.67 -14.46
N GLN A 183 12.74 -3.78 -14.34
CA GLN A 183 11.78 -4.00 -13.25
C GLN A 183 12.20 -5.21 -12.44
N ALA A 184 12.25 -5.04 -11.12
CA ALA A 184 12.49 -6.11 -10.17
C ALA A 184 11.21 -6.90 -9.93
N VAL A 185 11.31 -8.23 -10.00
CA VAL A 185 10.18 -9.15 -9.91
C VAL A 185 10.18 -9.88 -8.57
N SER A 186 11.27 -10.58 -8.24
CA SER A 186 11.35 -11.39 -7.02
C SER A 186 12.77 -11.42 -6.46
N LYS A 187 12.90 -11.75 -5.16
CA LYS A 187 14.18 -11.84 -4.44
C LYS A 187 15.16 -12.74 -5.21
N GLY A 188 16.38 -12.25 -5.41
CA GLY A 188 17.43 -13.00 -6.09
C GLY A 188 18.46 -12.12 -6.75
N THR A 189 19.22 -12.71 -7.68
CA THR A 189 20.21 -11.99 -8.49
C THR A 189 19.97 -12.22 -9.97
N ALA A 190 20.15 -11.17 -10.76
CA ALA A 190 20.06 -11.21 -12.22
C ALA A 190 21.14 -10.31 -12.84
N VAL A 191 21.56 -10.62 -14.05
CA VAL A 191 22.49 -9.79 -14.82
C VAL A 191 21.74 -9.18 -15.99
N ILE A 192 21.59 -7.86 -15.97
CA ILE A 192 21.01 -7.11 -17.10
C ILE A 192 22.11 -6.82 -18.11
N THR A 193 21.86 -7.17 -19.36
CA THR A 193 22.80 -7.05 -20.46
C THR A 193 22.32 -6.04 -21.48
N ALA A 194 23.18 -5.07 -21.82
CA ALA A 194 23.00 -4.15 -22.93
C ALA A 194 23.95 -4.55 -24.08
N LYS A 195 23.40 -4.88 -25.24
CA LYS A 195 24.15 -5.26 -26.45
C LYS A 195 23.94 -4.25 -27.57
N VAL A 196 25.03 -3.74 -28.13
CA VAL A 196 25.03 -2.82 -29.28
C VAL A 196 26.35 -2.96 -30.02
N ASP A 197 26.33 -2.95 -31.36
CA ASP A 197 27.52 -2.99 -32.21
C ASP A 197 28.51 -4.13 -31.86
N GLY A 198 27.97 -5.31 -31.56
CA GLY A 198 28.75 -6.49 -31.14
C GLY A 198 29.34 -6.41 -29.72
N LYS A 199 29.21 -5.28 -29.02
CA LYS A 199 29.72 -5.06 -27.66
C LYS A 199 28.66 -5.36 -26.60
N THR A 200 29.13 -5.78 -25.44
CA THR A 200 28.29 -6.20 -24.31
C THR A 200 28.65 -5.44 -23.05
N PHE A 201 27.64 -4.94 -22.34
CA PHE A 201 27.78 -4.26 -21.06
C PHE A 201 26.81 -4.90 -20.06
N LYS A 202 27.28 -5.13 -18.84
CA LYS A 202 26.52 -5.86 -17.80
C LYS A 202 26.28 -4.97 -16.58
N CYS A 203 25.08 -5.07 -16.02
CA CYS A 203 24.72 -4.53 -14.72
C CYS A 203 24.26 -5.69 -13.82
N HIS A 204 24.87 -5.83 -12.64
CA HIS A 204 24.46 -6.83 -11.65
C HIS A 204 23.31 -6.28 -10.83
N VAL A 205 22.15 -6.94 -10.89
CA VAL A 205 20.96 -6.58 -10.13
C VAL A 205 20.81 -7.55 -8.98
N LYS A 206 20.80 -7.01 -7.75
CA LYS A 206 20.35 -7.75 -6.56
C LYS A 206 18.94 -7.28 -6.23
N VAL A 207 17.98 -8.19 -6.32
CA VAL A 207 16.61 -7.92 -5.85
C VAL A 207 16.51 -8.42 -4.42
N ILE A 208 16.24 -7.50 -3.51
CA ILE A 208 15.81 -7.84 -2.16
C ILE A 208 14.29 -8.01 -2.18
N ALA A 209 13.78 -8.83 -1.28
CA ALA A 209 12.35 -8.91 -1.05
C ALA A 209 11.77 -7.51 -0.81
N ASP A 210 10.54 -7.30 -1.23
CA ASP A 210 9.84 -6.12 -0.73
C ASP A 210 9.61 -6.28 0.78
N ASP A 211 9.35 -5.17 1.46
CA ASP A 211 9.06 -5.18 2.89
C ASP A 211 7.72 -5.89 3.20
N TYR A 212 7.03 -6.41 2.18
CA TYR A 212 5.67 -6.95 2.22
C TYR A 212 5.61 -8.49 2.17
N HIS A 213 6.53 -9.18 1.48
CA HIS A 213 6.39 -10.60 1.11
C HIS A 213 7.50 -11.54 1.58
N ALA A 214 8.70 -11.09 2.01
CA ALA A 214 9.71 -12.07 2.46
C ALA A 214 10.71 -11.56 3.51
N SER A 215 10.23 -11.43 4.74
CA SER A 215 11.10 -11.60 5.90
C SER A 215 11.54 -13.08 6.02
N GLU A 216 12.65 -13.37 6.69
CA GLU A 216 13.06 -14.77 6.95
C GLU A 216 11.97 -15.55 7.70
N ALA A 217 11.20 -14.87 8.57
CA ALA A 217 10.06 -15.44 9.27
C ALA A 217 8.92 -15.81 8.30
N THR A 218 8.66 -14.98 7.29
CA THR A 218 7.69 -15.26 6.23
C THR A 218 8.06 -16.49 5.43
N GLU A 219 9.31 -16.56 4.97
CA GLU A 219 9.82 -17.72 4.23
C GLU A 219 9.75 -19.02 5.06
N ALA A 220 10.08 -18.94 6.35
CA ALA A 220 9.99 -20.09 7.26
C ALA A 220 8.54 -20.57 7.41
N LYS A 221 7.59 -19.65 7.52
CA LYS A 221 6.17 -19.98 7.70
C LYS A 221 5.54 -20.54 6.42
N ILE A 222 5.88 -19.98 5.25
CA ILE A 222 5.49 -20.55 3.95
C ILE A 222 6.04 -21.98 3.82
N LYS A 223 7.34 -22.20 4.12
CA LYS A 223 7.92 -23.55 4.12
C LYS A 223 7.22 -24.50 5.08
N GLN A 224 6.75 -24.01 6.24
CA GLN A 224 5.97 -24.82 7.18
C GLN A 224 4.62 -25.23 6.57
N ALA A 225 3.88 -24.27 6.01
CA ALA A 225 2.59 -24.52 5.37
C ALA A 225 2.72 -25.50 4.20
N LEU A 226 3.74 -25.34 3.35
CA LEU A 226 3.95 -26.21 2.18
C LEU A 226 4.24 -27.68 2.54
N LYS A 227 4.60 -28.01 3.79
CA LYS A 227 4.79 -29.40 4.22
C LYS A 227 3.47 -30.19 4.28
N ILE A 228 2.32 -29.52 4.37
CA ILE A 228 1.01 -30.18 4.45
C ILE A 228 0.49 -30.64 3.09
N VAL A 229 1.16 -30.21 2.01
CA VAL A 229 0.84 -30.54 0.62
C VAL A 229 1.98 -31.29 -0.05
N ASN A 230 1.68 -32.13 -1.03
CA ASN A 230 2.69 -32.87 -1.78
C ASN A 230 2.26 -33.05 -3.25
N ASN A 231 3.13 -33.63 -4.08
CA ASN A 231 2.88 -33.76 -5.52
C ASN A 231 1.79 -34.78 -5.88
N SER A 232 1.43 -35.72 -5.00
CA SER A 232 0.36 -36.69 -5.28
C SER A 232 -1.03 -36.12 -5.03
N MET A 233 -1.16 -35.02 -4.29
CA MET A 233 -2.43 -34.33 -4.10
C MET A 233 -2.88 -33.61 -5.37
N SER A 234 -4.18 -33.67 -5.63
CA SER A 234 -4.85 -32.86 -6.64
C SER A 234 -4.70 -31.36 -6.34
N THR A 235 -4.87 -30.52 -7.37
CA THR A 235 -4.83 -29.06 -7.21
C THR A 235 -5.88 -28.59 -6.20
N GLN A 236 -7.08 -29.18 -6.23
CA GLN A 236 -8.21 -28.89 -5.35
C GLN A 236 -7.87 -29.17 -3.88
N GLU A 237 -7.30 -30.34 -3.59
CA GLU A 237 -6.86 -30.72 -2.24
C GLU A 237 -5.80 -29.77 -1.70
N LYS A 238 -4.84 -29.36 -2.55
CA LYS A 238 -3.82 -28.38 -2.16
C LYS A 238 -4.45 -27.02 -1.83
N VAL A 239 -5.37 -26.54 -2.67
CA VAL A 239 -6.11 -25.29 -2.41
C VAL A 239 -6.85 -25.37 -1.09
N LEU A 240 -7.60 -26.44 -0.83
CA LEU A 240 -8.35 -26.64 0.41
C LEU A 240 -7.44 -26.61 1.64
N LYS A 241 -6.40 -27.45 1.66
CA LYS A 241 -5.48 -27.55 2.81
C LYS A 241 -4.75 -26.25 3.11
N LEU A 242 -4.25 -25.55 2.08
CA LEU A 242 -3.56 -24.27 2.27
C LEU A 242 -4.51 -23.14 2.68
N THR A 243 -5.79 -23.23 2.30
CA THR A 243 -6.82 -22.30 2.77
C THR A 243 -7.14 -22.53 4.23
N ILE A 244 -7.38 -23.78 4.65
CA ILE A 244 -7.60 -24.15 6.06
C ILE A 244 -6.41 -23.72 6.91
N TRP A 245 -5.20 -24.04 6.45
CA TRP A 245 -3.97 -23.65 7.15
C TRP A 245 -3.89 -22.13 7.33
N THR A 246 -4.27 -21.36 6.31
CA THR A 246 -4.33 -19.89 6.42
C THR A 246 -5.26 -19.44 7.54
N CYS A 247 -6.47 -19.98 7.63
CA CYS A 247 -7.43 -19.66 8.67
C CYS A 247 -6.98 -20.11 10.07
N ASP A 248 -6.31 -21.25 10.18
CA ASP A 248 -5.77 -21.73 11.47
C ASP A 248 -4.64 -20.84 12.02
N HIS A 249 -3.98 -20.08 11.14
CA HIS A 249 -2.76 -19.33 11.45
C HIS A 249 -2.94 -17.81 11.44
N LEU A 250 -4.07 -17.32 10.97
CA LEU A 250 -4.43 -15.91 10.99
C LEU A 250 -5.67 -15.71 11.85
N LYS A 251 -5.76 -14.55 12.48
CA LYS A 251 -6.98 -14.07 13.14
C LYS A 251 -7.41 -12.76 12.55
N ARG A 252 -8.71 -12.56 12.38
CA ARG A 252 -9.24 -11.32 11.85
C ARG A 252 -8.87 -10.09 12.70
N VAL A 253 -8.57 -8.98 12.03
CA VAL A 253 -8.52 -7.65 12.64
C VAL A 253 -9.83 -6.90 12.45
N TYR A 254 -10.43 -6.50 13.57
CA TYR A 254 -11.70 -5.77 13.62
C TYR A 254 -11.48 -4.26 13.47
N GLY A 255 -12.35 -3.61 12.70
CA GLY A 255 -12.40 -2.14 12.59
C GLY A 255 -11.49 -1.51 11.54
N GLU A 256 -10.56 -2.28 10.95
CA GLU A 256 -9.60 -1.78 9.94
C GLU A 256 -9.72 -2.51 8.58
N TYR A 257 -10.93 -2.97 8.22
CA TYR A 257 -11.23 -3.80 7.04
C TYR A 257 -10.76 -3.26 5.68
N TRP A 258 -10.46 -1.97 5.61
CA TRP A 258 -10.15 -1.21 4.38
C TRP A 258 -8.71 -0.71 4.33
N SER A 259 -7.91 -0.96 5.36
CA SER A 259 -6.58 -0.38 5.45
C SER A 259 -5.57 -1.29 4.74
N TYR A 260 -4.84 -0.73 3.79
CA TYR A 260 -3.81 -1.44 2.99
C TYR A 260 -2.46 -1.58 3.71
N GLU A 261 -2.24 -0.81 4.79
CA GLU A 261 -0.99 -0.82 5.57
C GLU A 261 -0.96 -1.77 6.79
N PRO A 262 -2.04 -2.05 7.53
CA PRO A 262 -2.06 -3.05 8.57
C PRO A 262 -2.29 -4.41 7.92
N GLU A 263 -1.23 -5.22 7.95
CA GLU A 263 -1.25 -6.66 7.67
C GLU A 263 -1.04 -7.04 6.19
N ASN A 264 0.09 -6.60 5.66
CA ASN A 264 0.76 -7.30 4.56
C ASN A 264 1.17 -8.73 4.97
N THR A 265 1.49 -9.60 3.99
CA THR A 265 1.92 -11.00 4.21
C THR A 265 2.94 -11.15 5.34
N VAL A 266 3.94 -10.26 5.44
CA VAL A 266 4.93 -10.23 6.53
C VAL A 266 4.30 -9.95 7.91
N ASN A 267 3.47 -8.92 8.02
CA ASN A 267 2.79 -8.58 9.27
C ASN A 267 1.73 -9.62 9.66
N CYS A 268 1.03 -10.20 8.69
CA CYS A 268 0.08 -11.30 8.89
C CYS A 268 0.74 -12.45 9.65
N ILE A 269 1.89 -12.88 9.15
CA ILE A 269 2.65 -14.00 9.69
C ILE A 269 3.25 -13.68 11.05
N LEU A 270 3.83 -12.48 11.22
CA LEU A 270 4.48 -12.10 12.48
C LEU A 270 3.48 -11.89 13.61
N LYS A 271 2.29 -11.38 13.31
CA LYS A 271 1.27 -11.02 14.30
C LYS A 271 0.19 -12.09 14.47
N GLY A 272 0.10 -13.05 13.55
CA GLY A 272 -1.00 -14.02 13.47
C GLY A 272 -2.35 -13.34 13.28
N LYS A 273 -2.37 -12.18 12.61
CA LYS A 273 -3.56 -11.33 12.47
C LYS A 273 -3.61 -10.71 11.08
N ALA A 274 -4.79 -10.65 10.46
CA ALA A 274 -4.94 -10.12 9.12
C ALA A 274 -6.28 -9.41 8.86
N THR A 275 -6.22 -8.38 8.01
CA THR A 275 -7.37 -7.75 7.36
C THR A 275 -7.77 -8.63 6.17
N ARG A 276 -8.93 -8.36 5.57
CA ARG A 276 -9.37 -9.08 4.36
C ARG A 276 -8.34 -9.06 3.23
N TYR A 277 -7.64 -7.94 3.03
CA TYR A 277 -6.55 -7.86 2.07
C TYR A 277 -5.36 -8.73 2.51
N GLY A 278 -4.99 -8.68 3.78
CA GLY A 278 -3.92 -9.52 4.33
C GLY A 278 -4.17 -11.03 4.24
N TYR A 279 -5.42 -11.49 4.41
CA TYR A 279 -5.79 -12.89 4.21
C TYR A 279 -5.58 -13.32 2.75
N ASN A 280 -6.04 -12.50 1.81
CA ASN A 280 -5.90 -12.79 0.39
C ASN A 280 -4.43 -12.72 -0.05
N ASP A 281 -3.66 -11.72 0.36
CA ASP A 281 -2.24 -11.59 0.03
C ASP A 281 -1.42 -12.76 0.59
N PHE A 282 -1.73 -13.20 1.82
CA PHE A 282 -1.04 -14.33 2.42
C PHE A 282 -1.38 -15.65 1.74
N LEU A 283 -2.66 -15.90 1.45
CA LEU A 283 -3.07 -17.12 0.76
C LEU A 283 -2.57 -17.14 -0.71
N ASP A 284 -2.54 -15.98 -1.38
CA ASP A 284 -1.99 -15.82 -2.72
C ASP A 284 -0.52 -16.29 -2.79
N GLU A 285 0.29 -15.85 -1.82
CA GLU A 285 1.69 -16.24 -1.71
C GLU A 285 1.86 -17.74 -1.44
N LEU A 286 1.03 -18.33 -0.56
CA LEU A 286 1.06 -19.77 -0.28
C LEU A 286 0.68 -20.60 -1.51
N LEU A 287 -0.42 -20.25 -2.17
CA LEU A 287 -0.90 -20.96 -3.36
C LEU A 287 0.09 -20.82 -4.52
N SER A 288 0.61 -19.62 -4.75
CA SER A 288 1.65 -19.36 -5.75
C SER A 288 2.92 -20.16 -5.47
N SER A 289 3.33 -20.24 -4.20
CA SER A 289 4.47 -21.07 -3.78
C SER A 289 4.23 -22.57 -3.97
N ALA A 290 2.97 -23.01 -3.94
CA ALA A 290 2.55 -24.37 -4.27
C ALA A 290 2.37 -24.60 -5.79
N GLY A 291 2.69 -23.61 -6.63
CA GLY A 291 2.56 -23.68 -8.09
C GLY A 291 1.14 -23.50 -8.61
N ILE A 292 0.22 -23.03 -7.76
CA ILE A 292 -1.19 -22.83 -8.10
C ILE A 292 -1.37 -21.38 -8.54
N LYS A 293 -1.93 -21.20 -9.74
CA LYS A 293 -2.11 -19.86 -10.28
C LYS A 293 -3.30 -19.19 -9.62
N THR A 294 -3.10 -17.98 -9.15
CA THR A 294 -4.09 -17.17 -8.45
C THR A 294 -4.29 -15.83 -9.15
N MET A 295 -5.36 -15.13 -8.77
CA MET A 295 -5.65 -13.79 -9.20
C MET A 295 -6.39 -13.04 -8.10
N TYR A 296 -5.96 -11.83 -7.81
CA TYR A 296 -6.66 -10.95 -6.89
C TYR A 296 -7.89 -10.31 -7.55
N VAL A 297 -9.07 -10.48 -6.95
CA VAL A 297 -10.28 -9.75 -7.30
C VAL A 297 -10.38 -8.56 -6.34
N ASN A 298 -10.13 -7.37 -6.85
CA ASN A 298 -10.23 -6.14 -6.04
C ASN A 298 -11.69 -5.86 -5.68
N GLU A 299 -11.88 -5.20 -4.54
CA GLU A 299 -13.18 -4.81 -4.02
C GLU A 299 -14.03 -3.97 -4.97
N SER A 300 -13.39 -3.15 -5.82
CA SER A 300 -14.06 -2.38 -6.88
C SER A 300 -14.82 -3.27 -7.88
N TYR A 301 -14.60 -4.58 -7.84
CA TYR A 301 -15.22 -5.60 -8.71
C TYR A 301 -16.10 -6.57 -7.92
N GLY A 302 -16.69 -6.09 -6.82
CA GLY A 302 -17.63 -6.86 -6.03
C GLY A 302 -16.95 -7.73 -4.99
N GLY A 303 -16.11 -7.13 -4.14
CA GLY A 303 -15.54 -7.78 -2.95
C GLY A 303 -14.12 -8.29 -3.12
N ALA A 304 -13.27 -7.98 -2.14
CA ALA A 304 -11.87 -8.41 -2.11
C ALA A 304 -11.75 -9.91 -1.82
N ARG A 305 -11.34 -10.69 -2.83
CA ARG A 305 -11.17 -12.16 -2.75
C ARG A 305 -10.10 -12.65 -3.73
N LEU A 306 -9.80 -13.94 -3.70
CA LEU A 306 -8.98 -14.58 -4.72
C LEU A 306 -9.84 -15.29 -5.77
N LYS A 307 -9.28 -15.43 -6.96
CA LYS A 307 -9.60 -16.48 -7.92
C LYS A 307 -8.44 -17.46 -7.98
N VAL A 308 -8.75 -18.74 -8.05
CA VAL A 308 -7.76 -19.83 -8.16
C VAL A 308 -7.98 -20.60 -9.46
N SER A 309 -6.88 -20.97 -10.13
CA SER A 309 -6.91 -21.76 -11.36
C SER A 309 -6.74 -23.24 -11.03
N ILE A 310 -7.71 -24.04 -11.46
CA ILE A 310 -7.76 -25.47 -11.26
C ILE A 310 -8.13 -26.10 -12.59
N ASP A 311 -7.26 -26.97 -13.11
CA ASP A 311 -7.44 -27.68 -14.37
C ASP A 311 -7.83 -26.75 -15.55
N GLY A 312 -7.19 -25.57 -15.61
CA GLY A 312 -7.43 -24.55 -16.65
C GLY A 312 -8.70 -23.72 -16.46
N LYS A 313 -9.51 -23.99 -15.43
CA LYS A 313 -10.72 -23.21 -15.08
C LYS A 313 -10.44 -22.30 -13.88
N TRP A 314 -11.22 -21.24 -13.74
CA TRP A 314 -11.12 -20.28 -12.62
C TRP A 314 -12.29 -20.40 -11.66
N TYR A 315 -12.00 -20.22 -10.37
CA TYR A 315 -12.96 -20.32 -9.28
C TYR A 315 -12.74 -19.19 -8.29
N ASN A 316 -13.81 -18.60 -7.76
CA ASN A 316 -13.71 -17.66 -6.65
C ASN A 316 -13.43 -18.40 -5.33
N LEU A 317 -12.64 -17.77 -4.47
CA LEU A 317 -12.24 -18.23 -3.15
C LEU A 317 -12.14 -17.02 -2.20
N ASP A 318 -13.03 -16.93 -1.21
CA ASP A 318 -13.08 -15.83 -0.23
C ASP A 318 -12.65 -16.33 1.16
N VAL A 319 -11.33 -16.53 1.31
CA VAL A 319 -10.73 -17.08 2.53
C VAL A 319 -11.08 -16.29 3.79
N TYR A 320 -11.20 -14.96 3.68
CA TYR A 320 -11.50 -14.10 4.81
C TYR A 320 -12.90 -14.35 5.37
N ARG A 321 -13.89 -14.61 4.50
CA ARG A 321 -15.26 -14.93 4.93
C ARG A 321 -15.43 -16.38 5.37
N MET A 322 -14.54 -17.26 4.93
CA MET A 322 -14.55 -18.68 5.25
C MET A 322 -13.96 -18.98 6.64
N ASP A 323 -13.08 -18.11 7.16
CA ASP A 323 -12.43 -18.33 8.46
C ASP A 323 -13.46 -18.48 9.61
N PRO A 324 -13.57 -19.66 10.27
CA PRO A 324 -14.52 -19.92 11.37
C PRO A 324 -14.30 -19.04 12.60
N SER A 325 -13.06 -18.57 12.81
CA SER A 325 -12.75 -17.66 13.91
C SER A 325 -13.31 -16.26 13.70
N THR A 326 -13.90 -16.00 12.53
CA THR A 326 -14.50 -14.74 12.18
C THR A 326 -15.84 -14.56 12.86
N GLN A 327 -15.84 -13.75 13.91
CA GLN A 327 -17.03 -13.25 14.56
C GLN A 327 -17.38 -11.85 14.03
N ASP A 328 -18.58 -11.37 14.31
CA ASP A 328 -18.92 -9.95 14.19
C ASP A 328 -18.48 -9.18 15.45
N SER A 329 -18.76 -7.88 15.49
CA SER A 329 -18.45 -7.03 16.66
C SER A 329 -19.19 -7.43 17.94
N SER A 330 -20.18 -8.31 17.84
CA SER A 330 -20.99 -8.81 18.94
C SER A 330 -20.55 -10.22 19.38
N GLY A 331 -19.50 -10.79 18.77
CA GLY A 331 -18.98 -12.11 19.09
C GLY A 331 -19.74 -13.27 18.44
N HIS A 332 -20.71 -12.99 17.56
CA HIS A 332 -21.41 -14.03 16.81
C HIS A 332 -20.56 -14.44 15.60
N GLY A 333 -20.39 -15.74 15.36
CA GLY A 333 -19.79 -16.22 14.11
C GLY A 333 -20.53 -15.64 12.91
N LEU A 334 -19.82 -15.15 11.90
CA LEU A 334 -20.48 -14.62 10.72
C LEU A 334 -21.32 -15.71 10.03
N TRP A 335 -22.53 -15.38 9.60
CA TRP A 335 -23.35 -16.26 8.76
C TRP A 335 -22.63 -16.69 7.47
N SER A 336 -21.57 -16.02 7.05
CA SER A 336 -20.74 -16.48 5.91
C SER A 336 -20.02 -17.80 6.17
N TYR A 337 -19.87 -18.24 7.42
CA TYR A 337 -19.43 -19.59 7.77
C TYR A 337 -20.46 -20.66 7.35
N SER A 338 -21.72 -20.28 7.16
CA SER A 338 -22.77 -21.15 6.62
C SER A 338 -22.81 -21.17 5.09
N MET A 339 -21.80 -20.61 4.39
CA MET A 339 -21.73 -20.74 2.94
C MET A 339 -21.60 -22.24 2.58
N PRO A 340 -22.58 -22.81 1.85
CA PRO A 340 -22.56 -24.24 1.50
C PRO A 340 -21.51 -24.57 0.42
N PHE A 341 -20.59 -23.65 0.13
CA PHE A 341 -19.63 -23.75 -0.97
C PHE A 341 -18.24 -23.23 -0.58
N PHE A 342 -17.21 -23.89 -1.11
CA PHE A 342 -15.80 -23.51 -0.94
C PHE A 342 -15.26 -22.77 -2.16
N LEU A 343 -15.47 -23.29 -3.37
CA LEU A 343 -15.08 -22.64 -4.62
C LEU A 343 -16.34 -22.30 -5.41
N PHE A 344 -16.47 -21.09 -5.92
CA PHE A 344 -17.76 -20.66 -6.49
C PHE A 344 -17.63 -19.87 -7.79
N SER A 345 -18.70 -19.92 -8.60
CA SER A 345 -18.78 -19.21 -9.87
C SER A 345 -18.98 -17.71 -9.66
N ASP A 346 -18.80 -16.91 -10.71
CA ASP A 346 -19.14 -15.49 -10.66
C ASP A 346 -20.66 -15.30 -10.46
N ALA A 347 -21.50 -16.18 -11.02
CA ALA A 347 -22.95 -16.13 -10.83
C ALA A 347 -23.34 -16.29 -9.36
N GLU A 348 -22.76 -17.27 -8.66
CA GLU A 348 -22.97 -17.46 -7.23
C GLU A 348 -22.39 -16.29 -6.41
N ALA A 349 -21.22 -15.77 -6.80
CA ALA A 349 -20.66 -14.58 -6.19
C ALA A 349 -21.65 -13.39 -6.21
N TYR A 350 -22.42 -13.22 -7.29
CA TYR A 350 -23.43 -12.15 -7.36
C TYR A 350 -24.69 -12.45 -6.54
N LYS A 351 -25.15 -13.70 -6.47
CA LYS A 351 -26.37 -14.06 -5.71
C LYS A 351 -26.21 -13.79 -4.22
N TYR A 352 -25.12 -14.26 -3.62
CA TYR A 352 -24.89 -14.16 -2.18
C TYR A 352 -24.52 -12.75 -1.70
N HIS A 353 -24.27 -11.84 -2.62
CA HIS A 353 -23.68 -10.55 -2.29
C HIS A 353 -24.14 -9.41 -3.20
N SER A 354 -25.30 -9.54 -3.84
CA SER A 354 -25.88 -8.51 -4.71
C SER A 354 -26.00 -7.13 -4.04
N GLN A 355 -26.20 -7.09 -2.71
CA GLN A 355 -26.22 -5.86 -1.90
C GLN A 355 -24.86 -5.15 -1.76
N TYR A 356 -23.74 -5.85 -1.99
CA TYR A 356 -22.38 -5.31 -1.86
C TYR A 356 -21.61 -5.31 -3.18
N TYR A 357 -22.04 -6.05 -4.20
CA TYR A 357 -21.25 -6.36 -5.38
C TYR A 357 -21.94 -5.96 -6.68
N SER A 358 -21.17 -5.37 -7.60
CA SER A 358 -21.59 -5.05 -8.95
C SER A 358 -20.92 -5.99 -9.96
N LYS A 359 -21.61 -6.29 -11.06
CA LYS A 359 -21.00 -6.99 -12.20
C LYS A 359 -19.82 -6.15 -12.73
N PRO A 360 -18.63 -6.73 -12.97
CA PRO A 360 -17.48 -5.99 -13.50
C PRO A 360 -17.84 -5.42 -14.87
N SER A 361 -17.31 -4.24 -15.17
CA SER A 361 -17.51 -3.62 -16.48
C SER A 361 -16.88 -4.48 -17.59
N LYS A 362 -17.43 -4.39 -18.81
CA LYS A 362 -16.93 -5.14 -19.98
C LYS A 362 -15.43 -4.92 -20.25
N GLU A 363 -14.88 -3.77 -19.88
CA GLU A 363 -13.45 -3.46 -20.06
C GLU A 363 -12.56 -4.32 -19.14
N PHE A 364 -13.07 -4.83 -18.02
CA PHE A 364 -12.32 -5.61 -17.05
C PHE A 364 -12.40 -7.12 -17.23
N GLU A 365 -13.33 -7.63 -18.05
CA GLU A 365 -13.43 -9.06 -18.38
C GLU A 365 -12.12 -9.61 -19.00
N LYS A 366 -11.33 -8.76 -19.68
CA LYS A 366 -10.00 -9.13 -20.21
C LYS A 366 -8.94 -9.42 -19.14
N TYR A 367 -9.10 -8.88 -17.93
CA TYR A 367 -8.15 -9.03 -16.82
C TYR A 367 -8.69 -9.89 -15.68
N ASN A 368 -9.98 -10.25 -15.71
CA ASN A 368 -10.66 -11.05 -14.71
C ASN A 368 -11.38 -12.20 -15.43
N PRO A 369 -10.71 -13.35 -15.66
CA PRO A 369 -11.28 -14.47 -16.40
C PRO A 369 -12.54 -14.95 -15.67
N PRO A 370 -13.60 -15.28 -16.42
CA PRO A 370 -14.88 -15.62 -15.82
C PRO A 370 -14.73 -16.91 -15.01
N ALA A 371 -15.20 -16.88 -13.77
CA ALA A 371 -15.37 -18.10 -12.99
C ALA A 371 -16.69 -18.74 -13.45
N THR A 372 -16.62 -19.51 -14.54
CA THR A 372 -17.77 -20.15 -15.20
C THR A 372 -18.08 -21.55 -14.66
N SER A 373 -17.33 -22.01 -13.65
CA SER A 373 -17.40 -23.41 -13.28
C SER A 373 -18.71 -23.77 -12.59
N THR A 374 -19.42 -24.72 -13.20
CA THR A 374 -20.55 -25.46 -12.62
C THR A 374 -20.08 -26.65 -11.78
N ARG A 375 -18.77 -26.85 -11.56
CA ARG A 375 -18.28 -28.00 -10.75
C ARG A 375 -18.77 -27.95 -9.29
N PHE A 376 -19.42 -26.87 -8.88
CA PHE A 376 -20.25 -26.80 -7.67
C PHE A 376 -21.74 -27.11 -7.91
N ASP A 377 -22.00 -27.98 -8.88
CA ASP A 377 -23.15 -28.88 -8.91
C ASP A 377 -23.07 -29.93 -7.79
N PHE A 378 -22.40 -29.66 -6.66
CA PHE A 378 -22.61 -30.49 -5.46
C PHE A 378 -24.11 -30.54 -5.14
N LEU A 379 -24.80 -29.39 -5.29
CA LEU A 379 -26.26 -29.30 -5.27
C LEU A 379 -26.93 -30.05 -6.42
N SER A 380 -26.54 -29.84 -7.69
CA SER A 380 -27.21 -30.49 -8.82
C SER A 380 -26.97 -32.01 -8.89
N MET A 381 -25.86 -32.50 -8.34
CA MET A 381 -25.51 -33.92 -8.22
C MET A 381 -26.17 -34.56 -7.00
N ILE A 382 -26.28 -33.88 -5.85
CA ILE A 382 -27.16 -34.28 -4.74
C ILE A 382 -28.61 -34.37 -5.23
N ILE A 383 -29.07 -33.39 -6.01
CA ILE A 383 -30.39 -33.37 -6.64
C ILE A 383 -30.55 -34.53 -7.64
N SER A 384 -29.53 -34.84 -8.45
CA SER A 384 -29.60 -35.93 -9.42
C SER A 384 -29.61 -37.31 -8.74
N LYS A 385 -28.77 -37.53 -7.71
CA LYS A 385 -28.76 -38.77 -6.92
C LYS A 385 -30.04 -38.93 -6.08
N GLY A 386 -30.54 -37.85 -5.48
CA GLY A 386 -31.82 -37.87 -4.77
C GLY A 386 -33.01 -38.21 -5.67
N LYS A 387 -32.99 -37.78 -6.94
CA LYS A 387 -33.98 -38.18 -7.96
C LYS A 387 -33.89 -39.65 -8.36
N GLU A 388 -32.68 -40.22 -8.36
CA GLU A 388 -32.46 -41.64 -8.65
C GLU A 388 -32.89 -42.55 -7.49
N ASP A 389 -32.68 -42.11 -6.25
CA ASP A 389 -32.97 -42.91 -5.05
C ASP A 389 -34.47 -42.91 -4.66
N ASN A 390 -35.20 -41.80 -4.85
CA ASN A 390 -36.65 -41.78 -4.58
C ASN A 390 -37.42 -40.71 -5.40
N PRO A 391 -37.85 -41.02 -6.63
CA PRO A 391 -38.36 -40.03 -7.60
C PRO A 391 -39.71 -39.39 -7.23
N VAL A 392 -40.54 -40.05 -6.41
CA VAL A 392 -41.92 -39.63 -6.13
C VAL A 392 -41.99 -38.47 -5.13
N ASP A 393 -41.09 -38.42 -4.14
CA ASP A 393 -41.08 -37.35 -3.13
C ASP A 393 -40.61 -35.99 -3.70
N PHE A 394 -39.81 -36.02 -4.77
CA PHE A 394 -39.23 -34.82 -5.39
C PHE A 394 -40.22 -34.04 -6.25
N GLU A 395 -41.24 -34.69 -6.81
CA GLU A 395 -42.22 -34.05 -7.69
C GLU A 395 -43.38 -33.39 -6.92
N VAL A 396 -43.62 -33.79 -5.67
CA VAL A 396 -44.87 -33.48 -4.96
C VAL A 396 -44.70 -32.47 -3.82
N ASN A 397 -43.49 -32.28 -3.26
CA ASN A 397 -43.33 -31.43 -2.08
C ASN A 397 -41.99 -30.62 -2.02
N PRO A 398 -41.95 -29.38 -2.54
CA PRO A 398 -40.73 -28.56 -2.58
C PRO A 398 -40.24 -28.07 -1.19
N GLU A 399 -41.01 -28.24 -0.12
CA GLU A 399 -40.59 -27.91 1.25
C GLU A 399 -39.71 -28.99 1.88
N TYR A 400 -39.91 -30.27 1.54
CA TYR A 400 -39.00 -31.37 1.93
C TYR A 400 -37.64 -31.25 1.24
N PHE A 401 -37.60 -30.68 0.03
CA PHE A 401 -36.36 -30.31 -0.67
C PHE A 401 -35.55 -29.25 0.10
N MET A 402 -36.23 -28.23 0.66
CA MET A 402 -35.58 -27.25 1.54
C MET A 402 -35.18 -27.87 2.88
N GLN A 403 -35.89 -28.88 3.37
CA GLN A 403 -35.55 -29.57 4.60
C GLN A 403 -34.37 -30.53 4.44
N ALA A 404 -34.24 -31.28 3.34
CA ALA A 404 -33.05 -32.07 3.01
C ALA A 404 -31.83 -31.18 2.69
N TYR A 405 -32.05 -30.06 1.98
CA TYR A 405 -31.07 -28.97 1.85
C TYR A 405 -30.62 -28.46 3.21
N THR A 406 -31.54 -28.27 4.15
CA THR A 406 -31.23 -27.78 5.49
C THR A 406 -30.63 -28.85 6.36
N GLU A 407 -30.99 -30.13 6.28
CA GLU A 407 -30.46 -31.19 7.17
C GLU A 407 -29.05 -31.64 6.72
N ASP A 408 -28.78 -31.72 5.42
CA ASP A 408 -27.45 -32.10 4.90
C ASP A 408 -26.48 -30.89 4.82
N CYS A 409 -27.00 -29.66 4.66
CA CYS A 409 -26.21 -28.43 4.85
C CYS A 409 -26.12 -27.97 6.32
N ALA A 410 -27.07 -28.30 7.21
CA ALA A 410 -26.98 -27.97 8.64
C ALA A 410 -25.97 -28.86 9.36
N GLY A 411 -25.78 -30.10 8.90
CA GLY A 411 -24.74 -30.99 9.43
C GLY A 411 -23.33 -30.69 8.91
N ASN A 412 -23.19 -29.91 7.83
CA ASN A 412 -21.92 -29.67 7.13
C ASN A 412 -21.13 -30.95 6.76
N GLN A 413 -21.80 -32.12 6.72
CA GLN A 413 -21.18 -33.44 6.64
C GLN A 413 -20.33 -33.65 5.39
N TYR A 414 -20.63 -32.91 4.32
CA TYR A 414 -19.92 -33.02 3.04
C TYR A 414 -19.28 -31.72 2.57
N ASN A 415 -19.39 -30.65 3.37
CA ASN A 415 -18.73 -29.39 3.06
C ASN A 415 -17.20 -29.61 3.19
N PRO A 416 -16.40 -29.51 2.10
CA PRO A 416 -14.96 -29.74 2.17
C PRO A 416 -14.28 -28.80 3.17
N TRP A 417 -14.86 -27.62 3.37
CA TRP A 417 -14.40 -26.64 4.36
C TRP A 417 -14.54 -27.14 5.80
N VAL A 418 -15.66 -27.80 6.12
CA VAL A 418 -15.93 -28.30 7.48
C VAL A 418 -15.30 -29.67 7.72
N THR A 419 -15.30 -30.53 6.72
CA THR A 419 -14.71 -31.88 6.82
C THR A 419 -13.18 -31.88 6.73
N GLY A 420 -12.59 -30.80 6.20
CA GLY A 420 -11.16 -30.74 5.89
C GLY A 420 -10.71 -31.69 4.77
N THR A 421 -11.65 -32.37 4.10
CA THR A 421 -11.36 -33.35 3.05
C THR A 421 -12.02 -32.94 1.75
N TRP A 422 -11.25 -32.96 0.67
CA TRP A 422 -11.82 -32.85 -0.66
C TRP A 422 -12.29 -34.24 -1.10
N ARG A 423 -13.58 -34.37 -1.43
CA ARG A 423 -14.14 -35.60 -2.00
C ARG A 423 -14.56 -35.30 -3.43
N ASN A 424 -14.02 -36.05 -4.39
CA ASN A 424 -14.58 -36.09 -5.73
C ASN A 424 -15.86 -36.91 -5.62
N TYR A 425 -17.00 -36.26 -5.75
CA TYR A 425 -18.29 -36.94 -5.83
C TYR A 425 -18.73 -37.10 -7.27
#